data_AF-A0A3C0JJU0-F1
#
_entry.id   AF-A0A3C0JJU0-F1
#
_cell.length_a   1.000
_cell.length_b   1.000
_cell.length_c   1.000
_cell.angle_alpha   90.00
_cell.angle_beta   90.00
_cell.angle_gamma   90.00
#
_symmetry.space_group_name_H-M   'P 1'
#
loop_
_entity.id
_entity.type
_entity.pdbx_description
1 polymer ?
#
loop_
_entity_poly.entity_id
_entity_poly.type
_entity_poly.pdbx_seq_one_letter_code
_entity_poly.pdbx_strand_id
1 'polypeptide(L)' 'KDSKKYKDRHSAAVKATGETDALIVMQGKVLGKDLVAAAFDFSFMGGSMGSVVGE' A
#
# COMPACT_ATOMS: atom_id res chain seq x y z
N LYS A 1 -1.02 -24.55 -9.26
CA LYS A 1 -2.11 -23.67 -9.78
C LYS A 1 -2.47 -22.72 -8.65
N ASP A 2 -1.75 -21.61 -8.54
CA ASP A 2 -1.98 -20.62 -7.50
C ASP A 2 -3.20 -19.79 -7.88
N SER A 3 -4.28 -19.83 -7.10
CA SER A 3 -5.48 -19.06 -7.44
C SER A 3 -6.35 -18.77 -6.23
N LYS A 4 -5.75 -18.25 -5.16
CA LYS A 4 -6.56 -17.39 -4.28
C LYS A 4 -6.97 -16.18 -5.13
N LYS A 5 -8.27 -15.89 -5.17
CA LYS A 5 -8.77 -14.78 -5.97
C LYS A 5 -8.11 -13.49 -5.49
N TYR A 6 -7.85 -12.56 -6.40
CA TYR A 6 -7.22 -11.28 -6.07
C TYR A 6 -7.92 -10.58 -4.88
N LYS A 7 -9.26 -10.62 -4.85
CA LYS A 7 -10.08 -10.13 -3.73
C LYS A 7 -9.72 -10.77 -2.38
N ASP A 8 -9.47 -12.07 -2.35
CA ASP A 8 -9.14 -12.78 -1.12
C ASP A 8 -7.73 -12.39 -0.63
N ARG A 9 -6.78 -12.24 -1.57
CA ARG A 9 -5.43 -11.76 -1.26
C ARG A 9 -5.44 -10.31 -0.78
N HIS A 10 -6.25 -9.46 -1.41
CA HIS A 10 -6.43 -8.07 -1.04
C HIS A 10 -7.03 -7.94 0.37
N SER A 11 -8.14 -8.64 0.65
CA SER A 11 -8.73 -8.60 1.99
C SER A 11 -7.78 -9.14 3.06
N ALA A 12 -6.96 -10.15 2.75
CA ALA A 12 -5.94 -10.64 3.66
C ALA A 12 -4.83 -9.61 3.88
N ALA A 13 -4.37 -8.93 2.83
CA ALA A 13 -3.35 -7.88 2.91
C ALA A 13 -3.85 -6.68 3.73
N VAL A 14 -5.05 -6.17 3.44
CA VAL A 14 -5.68 -5.09 4.24
C VAL A 14 -5.80 -5.47 5.71
N LYS A 15 -6.19 -6.71 6.02
CA LYS A 15 -6.26 -7.18 7.42
C LYS A 15 -4.88 -7.31 8.08
N ALA A 16 -3.84 -7.61 7.31
CA ALA A 16 -2.50 -7.84 7.83
C ALA A 16 -1.72 -6.53 8.03
N THR A 17 -1.83 -5.58 7.10
CA THR A 17 -1.09 -4.31 7.14
C THR A 17 -1.92 -3.17 7.73
N GLY A 18 -3.25 -3.28 7.69
CA GLY A 18 -4.16 -2.17 8.00
C GLY A 18 -4.28 -1.13 6.88
N GLU A 19 -3.47 -1.27 5.83
CA GLU A 19 -3.41 -0.34 4.71
C GLU A 19 -4.32 -0.80 3.59
N THR A 20 -4.81 0.15 2.79
CA THR A 20 -5.69 -0.14 1.65
C THR A 20 -4.93 -0.33 0.34
N ASP A 21 -3.65 0.05 0.29
CA ASP A 21 -2.79 -0.03 -0.90
C ASP A 21 -1.33 -0.32 -0.52
N ALA A 22 -0.52 -0.71 -1.50
CA ALA A 22 0.93 -0.85 -1.38
C ALA A 22 1.67 0.49 -1.36
N LEU A 23 1.03 1.60 -1.73
CA LEU A 23 1.62 2.94 -1.63
C LEU A 23 0.95 3.74 -0.52
N ILE A 24 1.71 4.11 0.49
CA ILE A 24 1.25 4.93 1.61
C ILE A 24 1.75 6.35 1.39
N VAL A 25 0.84 7.33 1.40
CA VAL A 25 1.16 8.76 1.28
C VAL A 25 0.75 9.47 2.56
N MET A 26 1.69 10.19 3.17
CA MET A 26 1.48 10.95 4.39
C MET A 26 2.00 12.38 4.23
N GLN A 27 1.33 13.32 4.89
CA GLN A 27 1.76 14.71 4.99
C GLN A 27 2.20 15.00 6.43
N GLY A 28 3.26 15.80 6.57
CA GLY A 28 3.75 16.20 7.89
C GLY A 28 4.85 17.24 7.83
N LYS A 29 5.66 17.29 8.89
CA LYS A 29 6.81 18.20 8.98
C LYS A 29 8.07 17.42 9.37
N VAL A 30 9.19 17.75 8.73
CA VAL A 30 10.54 17.31 9.13
C VAL A 30 11.34 18.56 9.45
N LEU A 31 11.86 18.63 10.67
CA LEU A 31 12.60 19.80 11.17
C LEU A 31 11.80 21.11 11.00
N GLY A 32 10.48 21.06 11.21
CA GLY A 32 9.57 22.20 11.07
C GLY A 32 9.17 22.57 9.63
N LYS A 33 9.74 21.93 8.61
CA LYS A 33 9.40 22.17 7.20
C LYS A 33 8.33 21.21 6.73
N ASP A 34 7.30 21.74 6.06
CA ASP A 34 6.23 20.94 5.47
C ASP A 34 6.76 20.01 4.38
N LEU A 35 6.24 18.79 4.36
CA LEU A 35 6.53 17.80 3.33
C LEU A 35 5.37 16.82 3.13
N VAL A 36 5.43 16.16 1.98
CA VAL A 36 4.65 14.96 1.67
C VAL A 36 5.64 13.83 1.44
N ALA A 37 5.42 12.69 2.10
CA ALA A 37 6.21 11.48 1.96
C ALA A 37 5.35 10.37 1.37
N ALA A 38 5.93 9.60 0.46
CA ALA A 38 5.31 8.41 -0.10
C ALA A 38 6.27 7.22 0.09
N ALA A 39 5.75 6.08 0.53
CA ALA A 39 6.53 4.86 0.75
C ALA A 39 5.75 3.64 0.27
N PHE A 40 6.47 2.69 -0.33
CA PHE A 40 5.89 1.41 -0.71
C PHE A 40 5.96 0.43 0.46
N ASP A 41 4.81 -0.12 0.85
CA ASP A 41 4.73 -1.22 1.80
C ASP A 41 4.80 -2.56 1.05
N PHE A 42 5.96 -3.19 1.11
CA PHE A 42 6.19 -4.50 0.50
C PHE A 42 5.33 -5.61 1.14
N SER A 43 4.90 -5.41 2.39
CA SER A 43 4.02 -6.34 3.11
C SER A 43 2.64 -6.41 2.48
N PHE A 44 2.21 -5.34 1.80
CA PHE A 44 0.98 -5.32 1.04
C PHE A 44 1.18 -6.00 -0.32
N MET A 45 0.86 -7.30 -0.37
CA MET A 45 0.86 -8.09 -1.61
C MET A 45 2.20 -8.05 -2.39
N GLY A 46 3.33 -7.92 -1.71
CA GLY A 46 4.67 -7.86 -2.33
C GLY A 46 5.01 -6.52 -2.97
N GLY A 47 4.37 -5.42 -2.53
CA GLY A 47 4.56 -4.10 -3.12
C GLY A 47 3.96 -3.96 -4.53
N SER A 48 3.11 -4.91 -4.94
CA SER A 48 2.49 -4.89 -6.26
C SER A 48 1.46 -3.76 -6.29
N MET A 49 1.82 -2.67 -6.99
CA MET A 49 0.87 -1.65 -7.42
C MET A 49 -0.26 -2.35 -8.19
N GLY A 50 -1.47 -2.38 -7.63
CA GLY A 50 -2.65 -2.78 -8.40
C GLY A 50 -2.84 -1.85 -9.59
N SER A 51 -3.68 -2.22 -10.55
CA SER A 51 -4.02 -1.41 -11.74
C SER A 51 -4.52 0.02 -11.41
N VAL A 52 -4.82 0.32 -10.15
CA VAL A 52 -5.40 1.58 -9.67
C VAL A 52 -4.34 2.59 -9.21
N VAL A 53 -3.10 2.18 -8.96
CA VAL A 53 -2.04 3.06 -8.40
C VAL A 53 -1.34 3.89 -9.48
N GLY A 54 -1.45 3.46 -10.75
CA GLY A 54 -0.77 4.09 -11.89
C GLY A 54 -1.68 4.93 -12.80
N GLU A 55 -2.95 5.12 -12.45
CA GLU A 55 -3.88 6.01 -13.14
C GLU A 55 -4.12 7.30 -12.34
#